data_AF-A0A832J6G3-F1
#
_entry.id   AF-A0A832J6G3-F1
#
_cell.length_a   1.000
_cell.length_b   1.000
_cell.length_c   1.000
_cell.angle_alpha   90.00
_cell.angle_beta   90.00
_cell.angle_gamma   90.00
#
_symmetry.space_group_name_H-M   'P 1'
#
loop_
_entity.id
_entity.type
_entity.pdbx_description
1 polymer ?
#
loop_
_entity_poly.entity_id
_entity_poly.type
_entity_poly.pdbx_seq_one_letter_code
_entity_poly.pdbx_strand_id
1 'polypeptide(L)'
;MAFDSFYSKENNSNSVIESMIVGKTDQRGFLRMDIKSKITFRIHGKNNVFEATSNDLSATGISFTSKQQVNEGDLLEVHMKPGIDITPPLAITIKVIRAIATDDGKYEIAGAIQE
;
A
#
# COMPACT_ATOMS: atom_id res chain seq x y z
N MET A 1 -39.59 -6.05 -1.36
CA MET A 1 -38.14 -5.97 -1.14
C MET A 1 -37.49 -6.79 -2.22
N ALA A 2 -36.91 -6.13 -3.22
CA ALA A 2 -36.30 -6.77 -4.39
C ALA A 2 -34.78 -6.59 -4.29
N PHE A 3 -34.05 -7.70 -4.30
CA PHE A 3 -32.61 -7.73 -4.56
C PHE A 3 -32.46 -7.98 -6.05
N ASP A 4 -32.29 -6.91 -6.81
CA ASP A 4 -31.97 -7.03 -8.23
C ASP A 4 -30.46 -7.26 -8.39
N SER A 5 -30.15 -8.50 -8.77
CA SER A 5 -28.85 -8.94 -9.26
C SER A 5 -28.61 -8.36 -10.66
N PHE A 6 -27.76 -7.32 -10.75
CA PHE A 6 -27.41 -6.59 -11.97
C PHE A 6 -26.41 -7.31 -12.91
N TYR A 7 -26.53 -8.63 -13.08
CA TYR A 7 -25.78 -9.35 -14.12
C TYR A 7 -26.74 -9.81 -15.23
N SER A 8 -27.10 -8.86 -16.10
CA SER A 8 -27.67 -9.20 -17.41
C SER A 8 -26.53 -9.50 -18.37
N LYS A 9 -26.56 -10.71 -18.95
CA LYS A 9 -25.68 -11.15 -20.04
C LYS A 9 -26.03 -10.39 -21.33
N GLU A 10 -25.01 -9.80 -21.98
CA GLU A 10 -24.95 -9.77 -23.44
C GLU A 10 -23.52 -10.05 -23.92
N ASN A 11 -23.42 -10.95 -24.90
CA ASN A 11 -22.21 -11.43 -25.55
C ASN A 11 -21.52 -10.32 -26.35
N ASN A 12 -20.27 -9.99 -26.03
CA ASN A 12 -19.31 -9.63 -27.06
C ASN A 12 -17.91 -10.10 -26.65
N SER A 13 -17.33 -10.92 -27.51
CA SER A 13 -16.05 -11.60 -27.33
C SER A 13 -14.92 -10.57 -27.29
N ASN A 14 -14.53 -10.14 -26.08
CA ASN A 14 -13.17 -9.68 -25.66
C ASN A 14 -13.15 -9.13 -24.21
N SER A 15 -14.04 -9.60 -23.31
CA SER A 15 -14.39 -8.84 -22.09
C SER A 15 -13.55 -9.12 -20.82
N VAL A 16 -12.36 -9.72 -20.89
CA VAL A 16 -11.58 -10.05 -19.68
C VAL A 16 -10.25 -9.29 -19.59
N ILE A 17 -9.73 -8.75 -20.70
CA ILE A 17 -8.44 -8.05 -20.70
C ILE A 17 -8.60 -6.52 -20.63
N GLU A 18 -9.72 -5.97 -21.11
CA GLU A 18 -9.99 -4.52 -21.00
C GLU A 18 -10.46 -4.09 -19.60
N SER A 19 -11.01 -5.00 -18.78
CA SER A 19 -11.46 -4.67 -17.42
C SER A 19 -10.33 -4.57 -16.39
N MET A 20 -9.11 -4.97 -16.75
CA MET A 20 -7.91 -4.78 -15.92
C MET A 20 -7.18 -3.46 -16.19
N ILE A 21 -7.62 -2.66 -17.18
CA ILE A 21 -7.09 -1.32 -17.42
C ILE A 21 -8.03 -0.32 -16.76
N VAL A 22 -7.71 -0.01 -15.50
CA VAL A 22 -8.28 1.14 -14.80
C VAL A 22 -7.85 2.41 -15.55
N GLY A 23 -8.80 3.01 -16.28
CA GLY A 23 -8.86 4.43 -16.65
C GLY A 23 -7.63 5.03 -17.35
N LYS A 24 -7.83 5.48 -18.60
CA LYS A 24 -6.90 6.29 -19.42
C LYS A 24 -6.46 7.65 -18.81
N THR A 25 -6.73 7.87 -17.52
CA THR A 25 -6.39 9.06 -16.73
C THR A 25 -5.72 8.71 -15.41
N ASP A 26 -5.56 7.43 -15.07
CA ASP A 26 -4.77 7.00 -13.91
C ASP A 26 -3.33 6.77 -14.38
N GLN A 27 -2.39 7.64 -13.99
CA GLN A 27 -0.97 7.52 -14.36
C GLN A 27 -0.26 6.34 -13.67
N ARG A 28 -1.00 5.39 -13.10
CA ARG A 28 -0.48 4.39 -12.16
C ARG A 28 -0.77 2.99 -12.69
N GLY A 29 0.30 2.21 -12.87
CA GLY A 29 0.23 0.87 -13.48
C GLY A 29 -0.28 -0.27 -12.58
N PHE A 30 -0.66 0.01 -11.32
CA PHE A 30 -1.04 -1.04 -10.34
C PHE A 30 -2.16 -0.58 -9.40
N LEU A 31 -3.10 -1.51 -9.11
CA LEU A 31 -4.17 -1.31 -8.14
C LEU A 31 -3.61 -1.13 -6.72
N ARG A 32 -4.16 -0.19 -5.96
CA ARG A 32 -3.88 0.02 -4.54
C ARG A 32 -5.01 -0.53 -3.68
N MET A 33 -4.66 -1.32 -2.69
CA MET A 33 -5.56 -1.73 -1.61
C MET A 33 -5.50 -0.67 -0.50
N ASP A 34 -6.65 -0.11 -0.10
CA ASP A 34 -6.76 0.71 1.12
C ASP A 34 -6.70 -0.24 2.32
N ILE A 35 -5.55 -0.26 3.00
CA ILE A 35 -5.29 -1.15 4.13
C ILE A 35 -4.84 -0.29 5.30
N LYS A 36 -5.80 0.02 6.18
CA LYS A 36 -5.55 0.63 7.49
C LYS A 36 -5.15 -0.41 8.51
N SER A 37 -3.90 -0.87 8.40
CA SER A 37 -3.32 -1.84 9.34
C SER A 37 -2.14 -1.25 10.09
N LYS A 38 -1.94 -1.72 11.33
CA LYS A 38 -0.72 -1.42 12.08
C LYS A 38 0.45 -2.14 11.41
N ILE A 39 1.53 -1.40 11.21
CA ILE A 39 2.80 -1.92 10.70
C ILE A 39 3.91 -1.54 11.68
N THR A 40 5.00 -2.29 11.59
CA THR A 40 6.26 -1.93 12.23
C THR A 40 7.32 -1.77 11.16
N PHE A 41 8.23 -0.82 11.31
CA PHE A 41 9.35 -0.69 10.38
C PHE A 41 10.66 -0.40 11.10
N ARG A 42 11.76 -0.69 10.42
CA ARG A 42 13.13 -0.44 10.86
C ARG A 42 13.90 0.29 9.77
N ILE A 43 14.64 1.32 10.15
CA ILE A 43 15.55 2.03 9.23
C ILE A 43 16.83 1.18 9.11
N HIS A 44 17.28 0.90 7.90
CA HIS A 44 18.49 0.12 7.67
C HIS A 44 19.69 0.75 8.40
N GLY A 45 20.47 -0.07 9.11
CA GLY A 45 21.58 0.39 9.96
C GLY A 45 21.18 0.91 11.35
N LYS A 46 19.88 0.96 11.69
CA LYS A 46 19.38 1.24 13.04
C LYS A 46 18.68 0.01 13.62
N ASN A 47 18.87 -0.24 14.92
CA ASN A 47 18.20 -1.35 15.61
C ASN A 47 16.83 -0.99 16.20
N ASN A 48 16.38 0.24 16.02
CA ASN A 48 15.11 0.70 16.58
C ASN A 48 13.95 0.27 15.68
N VAL A 49 12.92 -0.32 16.28
CA VAL A 49 11.66 -0.67 15.63
C VAL A 49 10.65 0.42 15.93
N PHE A 50 10.01 0.94 14.89
CA PHE A 50 9.01 1.99 14.98
C PHE A 50 7.63 1.47 14.57
N GLU A 51 6.59 2.00 15.19
CA GLU A 51 5.20 1.71 14.80
C GLU A 51 4.69 2.75 13.80
N ALA A 52 3.82 2.29 12.89
CA ALA A 52 3.14 3.12 11.92
C ALA A 52 1.77 2.53 11.56
N THR A 53 0.99 3.33 10.85
CA THR A 53 -0.29 2.90 10.27
C THR A 53 -0.19 2.95 8.75
N SER A 54 -0.41 1.82 8.09
CA SER A 54 -0.52 1.75 6.63
C SER A 54 -1.73 2.55 6.15
N ASN A 55 -1.56 3.23 5.02
CA ASN A 55 -2.62 3.96 4.32
C ASN A 55 -3.05 3.15 3.10
N ASP A 56 -2.09 2.81 2.23
CA ASP A 56 -2.33 2.00 1.04
C ASP A 56 -1.16 1.08 0.71
N LEU A 57 -1.45 -0.04 0.06
CA LEU A 57 -0.47 -1.00 -0.44
C LEU A 57 -0.79 -1.37 -1.90
N SER A 58 0.24 -1.45 -2.72
CA SER A 58 0.18 -1.94 -4.10
C SER A 58 1.30 -2.95 -4.35
N ALA A 59 1.30 -3.56 -5.53
CA ALA A 59 2.37 -4.49 -5.93
C ALA A 59 3.77 -3.85 -5.94
N THR A 60 3.87 -2.53 -6.12
CA THR A 60 5.16 -1.83 -6.30
C THR A 60 5.52 -0.88 -5.16
N GLY A 61 4.64 -0.67 -4.19
CA GLY A 61 4.87 0.35 -3.18
C GLY A 61 3.83 0.38 -2.08
N ILE A 62 4.19 1.09 -1.02
CA ILE A 62 3.39 1.25 0.21
C ILE A 62 3.40 2.72 0.64
N SER A 63 2.28 3.16 1.19
CA SER A 63 2.13 4.44 1.88
C SER A 63 1.73 4.20 3.32
N PHE A 64 2.34 4.89 4.27
CA PHE A 64 2.02 4.79 5.69
C PHE A 64 2.32 6.08 6.44
N THR A 65 1.74 6.21 7.62
CA THR A 65 1.91 7.36 8.51
C THR A 65 2.64 6.95 9.78
N SER A 66 3.71 7.66 10.15
CA SER A 66 4.45 7.45 11.40
C SER A 66 4.78 8.76 12.13
N LYS A 67 5.06 8.70 13.43
CA LYS A 67 5.66 9.83 14.18
C LYS A 67 7.16 9.97 13.91
N GLN A 68 7.79 8.92 13.40
CA GLN A 68 9.22 8.90 13.16
C GLN A 68 9.54 9.56 11.82
N GLN A 69 10.42 10.56 11.84
CA GLN A 69 10.96 11.16 10.64
C GLN A 69 11.93 10.19 9.95
N VAL A 70 11.82 10.11 8.63
CA VAL A 70 12.72 9.39 7.71
C VAL A 70 13.09 10.33 6.57
N ASN A 71 14.19 10.06 5.88
CA ASN A 71 14.63 10.83 4.73
C ASN A 71 14.31 10.12 3.43
N GLU A 72 14.14 10.88 2.35
CA GLU A 72 14.10 10.32 1.00
C GLU A 72 15.39 9.55 0.71
N GLY A 73 15.24 8.37 0.10
CA GLY A 73 16.34 7.46 -0.17
C GLY A 73 16.66 6.47 0.96
N ASP A 74 16.13 6.65 2.17
CA ASP A 74 16.30 5.68 3.26
C ASP A 74 15.73 4.31 2.86
N LEU A 75 16.42 3.24 3.25
CA LEU A 75 15.92 1.88 3.13
C LEU A 75 15.23 1.48 4.44
N LEU A 76 13.97 1.06 4.32
CA LEU A 76 13.16 0.64 5.46
C LEU A 76 12.76 -0.82 5.29
N GLU A 77 12.95 -1.61 6.33
CA GLU A 77 12.37 -2.95 6.44
C GLU A 77 11.00 -2.80 7.11
N VAL A 78 9.94 -3.12 6.38
CA VAL A 78 8.55 -2.98 6.83
C VAL A 78 7.96 -4.37 7.07
N HIS A 79 7.35 -4.53 8.24
CA HIS A 79 6.61 -5.72 8.63
C HIS A 79 5.16 -5.36 8.92
N MET A 80 4.24 -6.04 8.26
CA MET A 80 2.81 -5.93 8.48
C MET A 80 2.27 -7.31 8.89
N LYS A 81 1.62 -7.38 10.04
CA LYS A 81 0.91 -8.58 10.51
C LYS A 81 -0.59 -8.35 10.34
N PRO A 82 -1.26 -9.07 9.44
CA PRO A 82 -2.71 -9.05 9.35
C PRO A 82 -3.33 -9.55 10.67
N GLY A 83 -4.48 -8.99 11.06
CA GLY A 83 -5.20 -9.42 12.27
C GLY A 83 -5.91 -10.77 12.16
N ILE A 84 -5.82 -11.44 11.01
CA ILE A 84 -6.38 -12.77 10.75
C ILE A 84 -5.27 -13.69 10.23
N ASP A 85 -5.13 -14.89 10.82
CA ASP A 85 -4.04 -15.83 10.55
C ASP A 85 -4.02 -16.39 9.11
N ILE A 86 -5.11 -16.20 8.35
CA ILE A 86 -5.21 -16.65 6.96
C ILE A 86 -4.39 -15.79 5.99
N THR A 87 -4.11 -14.54 6.35
CA THR A 87 -3.30 -13.65 5.50
C THR A 87 -1.86 -13.69 5.99
N PRO A 88 -0.90 -14.14 5.15
CA PRO A 88 0.50 -14.22 5.56
C PRO A 88 1.04 -12.86 6.02
N PRO A 89 1.94 -12.83 7.02
CA PRO A 89 2.64 -11.61 7.39
C PRO A 89 3.47 -11.11 6.20
N LEU A 90 3.38 -9.82 5.92
CA LEU A 90 4.18 -9.17 4.88
C LEU A 90 5.47 -8.67 5.51
N ALA A 91 6.61 -9.06 4.93
CA ALA A 91 7.93 -8.52 5.26
C ALA A 91 8.58 -8.06 3.95
N ILE A 92 8.78 -6.75 3.80
CA ILE A 92 9.29 -6.14 2.56
C ILE A 92 10.33 -5.07 2.88
N THR A 93 11.28 -4.89 1.98
CA THR A 93 12.20 -3.74 2.02
C THR A 93 11.69 -2.69 1.05
N ILE A 94 11.66 -1.44 1.49
CA ILE A 94 11.26 -0.31 0.66
C ILE A 94 12.34 0.76 0.65
N LYS A 95 12.41 1.50 -0.45
CA LYS A 95 13.16 2.76 -0.52
C LYS A 95 12.18 3.92 -0.40
N VAL A 96 12.42 4.83 0.53
CA VAL A 96 11.60 6.04 0.71
C VAL A 96 11.73 6.91 -0.54
N ILE A 97 10.59 7.19 -1.18
CA ILE A 97 10.51 8.11 -2.32
C ILE A 97 10.15 9.52 -1.83
N ARG A 98 9.33 9.61 -0.79
CA ARG A 98 8.81 10.88 -0.27
C ARG A 98 8.43 10.75 1.19
N ALA A 99 8.74 11.77 1.99
CA ALA A 99 8.29 11.89 3.38
C ALA A 99 7.81 13.32 3.64
N ILE A 100 6.53 13.49 4.00
CA ILE A 100 5.90 14.81 4.21
C ILE A 100 5.42 14.91 5.65
N ALA A 101 5.78 15.99 6.33
CA ALA A 101 5.23 16.31 7.64
C ALA A 101 3.75 16.69 7.52
N THR A 102 2.93 16.15 8.40
CA THR A 102 1.51 16.50 8.55
C THR A 102 1.34 17.47 9.72
N ASP A 103 0.23 18.22 9.71
CA ASP A 103 -0.09 19.20 10.75
C ASP A 103 -0.19 18.59 12.16
N ASP A 104 -0.45 17.28 12.24
CA ASP A 104 -0.54 16.50 13.48
C ASP A 104 0.83 16.08 14.05
N GLY A 105 1.94 16.58 13.51
CA GLY A 105 3.30 16.20 13.92
C GLY A 105 3.67 14.75 13.57
N LYS A 106 3.06 14.21 12.53
CA LYS A 106 3.40 12.90 11.94
C LYS A 106 4.02 13.12 10.56
N TYR A 107 4.45 12.03 9.95
CA TYR A 107 5.01 11.99 8.60
C TYR A 107 4.24 10.99 7.77
N GLU A 108 3.72 11.44 6.64
CA GLU A 108 3.24 10.57 5.57
C GLU A 108 4.43 10.14 4.71
N ILE A 109 4.67 8.83 4.66
CA ILE A 109 5.85 8.23 4.05
C ILE A 109 5.37 7.33 2.91
N ALA A 110 5.90 7.57 1.73
CA ALA A 110 5.69 6.74 0.55
C ALA A 110 7.01 6.07 0.14
N GLY A 111 6.98 4.76 -0.05
CA GLY A 111 8.14 3.99 -0.51
C GLY A 111 7.83 3.02 -1.64
N ALA A 112 8.82 2.77 -2.48
CA ALA A 112 8.78 1.71 -3.48
C ALA A 112 9.42 0.44 -2.94
N ILE A 113 8.75 -0.69 -3.16
CA ILE A 113 9.27 -2.01 -2.82
C ILE A 113 10.55 -2.25 -3.60
N GLN A 114 11.57 -2.75 -2.91
CA GLN A 114 12.83 -3.21 -3.50
C GLN A 114 12.78 -4.74 -3.53
N GLU A 115 13.06 -5.33 -4.69
CA GLU A 115 13.29 -6.77 -4.86
C GLU A 115 14.68 -7.19 -4.35
#